data_AF-A0A2K2CKV9-F1
#
_entry.id   AF-A0A2K2CKV9-F1
#
_cell.length_a   1.000
_cell.length_b   1.000
_cell.length_c   1.000
_cell.angle_alpha   90.00
_cell.angle_beta   90.00
_cell.angle_gamma   90.00
#
_symmetry.space_group_name_H-M   'P 1'
#
loop_
_entity.id
_entity.type
_entity.pdbx_description
1 polymer ?
#
loop_
_entity_poly.entity_id
_entity_poly.type
_entity_poly.pdbx_seq_one_letter_code
_entity_poly.pdbx_strand_id
1 'polypeptide(L)'
;MMQQEDIWNLSVLPALLCKLLLSYSTREELIMGDKGFQHLKELSIRCDGGGTGVLFAPCAMPQLQHLSFAFKARGVASKDSGVDTGIQHLSSLREVDILVGCDGTTRYNVMAAEAALRSAVNILPNRPNLGIKRYWDLMEPYGGSNWRG
;
A
#
# COMPACT_ATOMS: atom_id res chain seq x y z
N MET A 1 7.13 17.23 6.69
CA MET A 1 5.86 16.46 6.56
C MET A 1 5.17 17.02 5.33
N MET A 2 5.01 16.23 4.27
CA MET A 2 4.30 16.69 3.06
C MET A 2 2.80 16.75 3.35
N GLN A 3 2.15 17.85 2.99
CA GLN A 3 0.71 18.02 3.11
C GLN A 3 0.01 17.54 1.83
N GLN A 4 -1.30 17.29 1.90
CA GLN A 4 -2.08 16.82 0.74
C GLN A 4 -2.01 17.80 -0.45
N GLU A 5 -1.93 19.10 -0.18
CA GLU A 5 -1.76 20.13 -1.21
C GLU A 5 -0.44 19.98 -1.99
N ASP A 6 0.65 19.60 -1.32
CA ASP A 6 1.95 19.35 -1.98
C ASP A 6 1.83 18.19 -2.98
N ILE A 7 1.09 17.14 -2.61
CA ILE A 7 0.85 15.96 -3.47
C ILE A 7 0.00 16.34 -4.67
N TRP A 8 -1.02 17.19 -4.48
CA TRP A 8 -1.84 17.66 -5.59
C TRP A 8 -1.06 18.54 -6.56
N ASN A 9 -0.20 19.42 -6.06
CA ASN A 9 0.68 20.25 -6.88
C ASN A 9 1.61 19.43 -7.77
N LEU A 10 2.11 18.29 -7.28
CA LEU A 10 2.90 17.35 -8.08
C LEU A 10 2.08 16.67 -9.19
N SER A 11 0.78 16.50 -8.96
CA SER A 11 -0.12 15.74 -9.84
C SER A 11 -0.49 16.45 -11.14
N VAL A 12 -0.34 17.79 -11.19
CA VAL A 12 -0.72 18.66 -12.31
C VAL A 12 0.43 18.86 -13.31
N LEU A 13 1.63 18.37 -12.99
CA LEU A 13 2.82 18.62 -13.80
C LEU A 13 2.88 17.65 -15.00
N PRO A 14 2.81 18.12 -16.26
CA PRO A 14 2.68 17.26 -17.45
C PRO A 14 3.87 16.30 -17.68
N ALA A 15 5.01 16.58 -17.04
CA ALA A 15 6.26 15.86 -17.22
C ALA A 15 6.63 14.91 -16.04
N LEU A 16 5.86 14.88 -14.95
CA LEU A 16 6.34 14.24 -13.73
C LEU A 16 5.99 12.76 -13.60
N LEU A 17 7.10 12.01 -13.60
CA LEU A 17 7.37 10.78 -12.86
C LEU A 17 6.61 9.55 -13.35
N CYS A 18 7.32 8.69 -14.07
CA CYS A 18 6.96 7.29 -14.16
C CYS A 18 6.91 6.63 -12.77
N LYS A 19 7.55 7.21 -11.75
CA LYS A 19 7.66 6.63 -10.40
C LYS A 19 7.49 7.67 -9.28
N LEU A 20 6.60 7.43 -8.33
CA LEU A 20 6.38 8.29 -7.17
C LEU A 20 6.59 7.52 -5.87
N LEU A 21 7.33 8.13 -4.93
CA LEU A 21 7.51 7.62 -3.57
C LEU A 21 6.86 8.58 -2.58
N LEU A 22 5.88 8.09 -1.83
CA LEU A 22 5.18 8.83 -0.79
C LEU A 22 5.52 8.23 0.58
N SER A 23 5.97 9.08 1.51
CA SER A 23 6.21 8.69 2.89
C SER A 23 5.53 9.71 3.81
N TYR A 24 4.59 9.24 4.62
CA TYR A 24 3.84 10.08 5.55
C TYR A 24 3.42 9.30 6.80
N SER A 25 3.06 10.04 7.85
CA SER A 25 2.68 9.49 9.15
C SER A 25 1.39 10.17 9.62
N THR A 26 0.30 9.96 8.88
CA THR A 26 -1.03 10.49 9.19
C THR A 26 -1.95 9.37 9.66
N ARG A 27 -2.92 9.71 10.53
CA ARG A 27 -4.04 8.81 10.84
C ARG A 27 -5.15 8.89 9.79
N GLU A 28 -5.16 9.97 9.00
CA GLU A 28 -6.10 10.22 7.92
C GLU A 28 -5.68 9.49 6.64
N GLU A 29 -6.68 9.05 5.87
CA GLU A 29 -6.48 8.39 4.58
C GLU A 29 -6.24 9.41 3.47
N LEU A 30 -5.15 9.24 2.75
CA LEU A 30 -4.80 10.04 1.59
C LEU A 30 -5.67 9.64 0.40
N ILE A 31 -6.47 10.58 -0.11
CA ILE A 31 -7.34 10.35 -1.26
C ILE A 31 -6.57 10.65 -2.55
N MET A 32 -6.37 9.63 -3.37
CA MET A 32 -5.80 9.77 -4.71
C MET A 32 -6.93 9.94 -5.73
N GLY A 33 -7.09 11.17 -6.23
CA GLY A 33 -8.15 11.54 -7.16
C GLY A 33 -7.93 11.13 -8.62
N ASP A 34 -8.94 11.38 -9.44
CA ASP A 34 -9.03 11.01 -10.86
C ASP A 34 -8.27 11.94 -11.82
N LYS A 35 -7.92 13.17 -11.40
CA LYS A 35 -7.28 14.17 -12.27
C LYS A 35 -5.76 14.20 -12.19
N GLY A 36 -5.18 13.65 -11.13
CA GLY A 36 -3.73 13.67 -10.89
C GLY A 36 -3.00 12.44 -11.45
N PHE A 37 -1.70 12.59 -11.75
CA PHE A 37 -0.79 11.46 -12.00
C PHE A 37 -1.20 10.53 -13.17
N GLN A 38 -1.70 11.10 -14.27
CA GLN A 38 -2.21 10.36 -15.44
C GLN A 38 -1.16 9.46 -16.13
N HIS A 39 0.12 9.78 -15.96
CA HIS A 39 1.24 9.08 -16.60
C HIS A 39 2.09 8.26 -15.61
N LEU A 40 1.67 8.17 -14.35
CA LEU A 40 2.38 7.46 -13.31
C LEU A 40 2.30 5.94 -13.57
N LYS A 41 3.45 5.26 -13.55
CA LYS A 41 3.54 3.81 -13.79
C LYS A 41 3.86 3.03 -12.51
N GLU A 42 4.62 3.63 -11.60
CA GLU A 42 5.04 3.04 -10.33
C GLU A 42 4.68 3.97 -9.17
N LEU A 43 4.03 3.44 -8.16
CA LEU A 43 3.69 4.16 -6.94
C LEU A 43 4.15 3.36 -5.73
N SER A 44 4.92 3.99 -4.85
CA SER A 44 5.38 3.40 -3.61
C SER A 44 4.90 4.23 -2.43
N ILE A 45 4.15 3.62 -1.51
CA ILE A 45 3.52 4.30 -0.37
C ILE A 45 4.03 3.69 0.94
N ARG A 46 4.57 4.54 1.81
CA ARG A 46 4.91 4.19 3.18
C ARG A 46 4.07 5.01 4.14
N CYS A 47 3.18 4.34 4.88
CA CYS A 47 2.37 4.95 5.93
C CYS A 47 2.77 4.39 7.30
N ASP A 48 3.31 5.24 8.18
CA ASP A 48 3.72 4.83 9.53
C ASP A 48 2.60 5.03 10.58
N GLY A 49 1.45 5.60 10.17
CA GLY A 49 0.36 6.10 11.03
C GLY A 49 -0.69 5.10 11.52
N GLY A 50 -0.59 3.81 11.16
CA GLY A 50 -1.41 2.74 11.74
C GLY A 50 -2.66 2.33 10.95
N GLY A 51 -2.80 2.76 9.69
CA GLY A 51 -3.81 2.30 8.74
C GLY A 51 -3.21 1.96 7.38
N THR A 52 -4.05 1.72 6.37
CA THR A 52 -3.65 1.55 4.97
C THR A 52 -3.12 2.86 4.38
N GLY A 53 -3.58 3.98 4.94
CA GLY A 53 -3.11 5.33 4.66
C GLY A 53 -3.60 5.91 3.34
N VAL A 54 -4.20 5.11 2.44
CA VAL A 54 -4.56 5.54 1.08
C VAL A 54 -5.92 5.02 0.64
N LEU A 55 -6.63 5.84 -0.13
CA LEU A 55 -7.86 5.50 -0.85
C LEU A 55 -7.72 5.95 -2.32
N PHE A 56 -7.89 5.03 -3.26
CA PHE A 56 -7.88 5.33 -4.70
C PHE A 56 -9.31 5.58 -5.20
N ALA A 57 -9.54 6.75 -5.78
CA ALA A 57 -10.81 7.08 -6.40
C ALA A 57 -11.00 6.34 -7.74
N PRO A 58 -12.24 6.20 -8.23
CA PRO A 58 -12.51 5.75 -9.60
C PRO A 58 -11.67 6.55 -10.61
N CYS A 59 -11.11 5.86 -11.62
CA CYS A 59 -10.29 6.46 -12.68
C CYS A 59 -8.97 7.10 -12.20
N ALA A 60 -8.58 6.93 -10.94
CA ALA A 60 -7.27 7.37 -10.47
C ALA A 60 -6.15 6.63 -11.22
N MET A 61 -5.11 7.38 -11.62
CA MET A 61 -3.85 6.85 -12.16
C MET A 61 -4.04 5.74 -13.21
N PRO A 62 -4.68 6.05 -14.36
CA PRO A 62 -5.07 5.03 -15.34
C PRO A 62 -3.90 4.28 -15.96
N GLN A 63 -2.66 4.76 -15.82
CA GLN A 63 -1.45 4.11 -16.34
C GLN A 63 -0.61 3.39 -15.26
N LEU A 64 -1.10 3.31 -14.02
CA LEU A 64 -0.36 2.69 -12.92
C LEU A 64 -0.24 1.19 -13.13
N GLN A 65 0.99 0.68 -13.20
CA GLN A 65 1.32 -0.71 -13.46
C GLN A 65 1.83 -1.42 -12.21
N HIS A 66 2.57 -0.72 -11.36
CA HIS A 66 3.15 -1.25 -10.14
C HIS A 66 2.76 -0.41 -8.93
N LEU A 67 2.17 -1.06 -7.93
CA LEU A 67 1.84 -0.46 -6.65
C LEU A 67 2.61 -1.17 -5.55
N SER A 68 3.39 -0.42 -4.78
CA SER A 68 4.08 -0.92 -3.59
C SER A 68 3.57 -0.20 -2.36
N PHE A 69 3.23 -0.91 -1.29
CA PHE A 69 2.88 -0.27 -0.03
C PHE A 69 3.31 -1.04 1.22
N ALA A 70 3.63 -0.29 2.27
CA ALA A 70 4.01 -0.83 3.57
C ALA A 70 2.97 -0.44 4.63
N PHE A 71 2.49 -1.41 5.41
CA PHE A 71 1.60 -1.17 6.55
C PHE A 71 1.95 -2.08 7.72
N LYS A 72 1.54 -1.69 8.93
CA LYS A 72 1.72 -2.49 10.15
C LYS A 72 0.57 -3.49 10.31
N ALA A 73 0.87 -4.77 10.47
CA ALA A 73 -0.13 -5.84 10.61
C ALA A 73 -1.11 -5.59 11.78
N ARG A 74 -0.66 -4.91 12.84
CA ARG A 74 -1.52 -4.51 13.97
C ARG A 74 -2.73 -3.66 13.53
N GLY A 75 -2.57 -2.79 12.53
CA GLY A 75 -3.63 -1.90 12.05
C GLY A 75 -4.69 -2.59 11.19
N VAL A 76 -4.35 -3.73 10.59
CA VAL A 76 -5.28 -4.52 9.76
C VAL A 76 -6.11 -5.46 10.62
N ALA A 77 -5.53 -6.08 11.65
CA ALA A 77 -6.25 -6.96 12.56
C ALA A 77 -7.32 -6.25 13.42
N SER A 78 -7.23 -4.92 13.58
CA SER A 78 -8.20 -4.12 14.34
C SER A 78 -9.38 -3.59 13.52
N LYS A 79 -9.33 -3.69 12.19
CA LYS A 79 -10.45 -3.28 11.31
C LYS A 79 -11.14 -4.56 10.84
N ASP A 80 -12.25 -4.94 11.49
CA ASP A 80 -13.12 -6.05 11.10
C ASP A 80 -13.70 -5.90 9.67
N SER A 81 -13.59 -4.71 9.10
CA SER A 81 -13.85 -4.41 7.70
C SER A 81 -12.55 -4.52 6.92
N GLY A 82 -12.51 -5.39 5.90
CA GLY A 82 -11.36 -5.51 4.99
C GLY A 82 -10.82 -4.15 4.52
N VAL A 83 -9.53 -4.15 4.20
CA VAL A 83 -8.80 -3.01 3.65
C VAL A 83 -9.46 -2.54 2.34
N ASP A 84 -10.42 -1.61 2.40
CA ASP A 84 -10.99 -0.96 1.21
C ASP A 84 -10.13 0.24 0.83
N THR A 85 -9.06 -0.04 0.11
CA THR A 85 -8.14 0.96 -0.43
C THR A 85 -8.57 1.50 -1.79
N GLY A 86 -9.67 1.03 -2.37
CA GLY A 86 -10.07 1.43 -3.73
C GLY A 86 -9.19 0.85 -4.85
N ILE A 87 -8.34 -0.16 -4.56
CA ILE A 87 -7.38 -0.74 -5.53
C ILE A 87 -8.10 -1.33 -6.76
N GLN A 88 -9.37 -1.73 -6.62
CA GLN A 88 -10.26 -2.18 -7.71
C GLN A 88 -10.43 -1.16 -8.84
N HIS A 89 -10.16 0.12 -8.58
CA HIS A 89 -10.29 1.18 -9.58
C HIS A 89 -9.04 1.36 -10.46
N LEU A 90 -7.94 0.69 -10.13
CA LEU A 90 -6.66 0.80 -10.83
C LEU A 90 -6.61 -0.15 -12.05
N SER A 91 -7.12 0.32 -13.18
CA SER A 91 -7.38 -0.47 -14.39
C SER A 91 -6.15 -0.99 -15.13
N SER A 92 -4.96 -0.41 -14.93
CA SER A 92 -3.71 -0.88 -15.57
C SER A 92 -2.79 -1.67 -14.65
N LEU A 93 -3.24 -1.95 -13.42
CA LEU A 93 -2.39 -2.54 -12.39
C LEU A 93 -2.00 -3.98 -12.74
N ARG A 94 -0.70 -4.26 -12.74
CA ARG A 94 -0.12 -5.57 -13.07
C ARG A 94 0.61 -6.20 -11.91
N GLU A 95 1.19 -5.38 -11.04
CA GLU A 95 2.04 -5.83 -9.94
C GLU A 95 1.68 -5.08 -8.67
N VAL A 96 1.54 -5.83 -7.58
CA VAL A 96 1.31 -5.32 -6.23
C VAL A 96 2.36 -5.91 -5.30
N ASP A 97 3.20 -5.06 -4.72
CA ASP A 97 4.16 -5.45 -3.70
C ASP A 97 3.73 -4.91 -2.34
N ILE A 98 3.70 -5.80 -1.36
CA ILE A 98 3.27 -5.45 -0.01
C ILE A 98 4.40 -5.78 0.97
N LEU A 99 4.76 -4.79 1.78
CA LEU A 99 5.62 -4.97 2.93
C LEU A 99 4.78 -4.97 4.21
N VAL A 100 4.73 -6.13 4.88
CA VAL A 100 3.99 -6.26 6.14
C VAL A 100 4.94 -5.99 7.30
N GLY A 101 4.67 -4.89 8.02
CA GLY A 101 5.34 -4.52 9.26
C GLY A 101 4.82 -5.39 10.40
N CYS A 102 5.72 -6.08 11.08
CA CYS A 102 5.37 -7.12 12.04
C CYS A 102 5.60 -6.72 13.51
N ASP A 103 5.96 -5.45 13.75
CA ASP A 103 6.30 -4.97 15.09
C ASP A 103 5.09 -4.98 16.04
N GLY A 104 5.29 -5.55 17.23
CA GLY A 104 4.30 -5.53 18.31
C GLY A 104 3.00 -6.29 17.97
N THR A 105 3.06 -7.30 17.11
CA THR A 105 1.91 -8.14 16.75
C THR A 105 2.29 -9.62 16.70
N THR A 106 1.30 -10.51 16.82
CA THR A 106 1.51 -11.96 16.79
C THR A 106 1.69 -12.44 15.35
N ARG A 107 2.39 -13.56 15.16
CA ARG A 107 2.53 -14.21 13.84
C ARG A 107 1.17 -14.56 13.23
N TYR A 108 0.21 -14.93 14.08
CA TYR A 108 -1.17 -15.19 13.65
C TYR A 108 -1.80 -13.96 12.99
N ASN A 109 -1.67 -12.77 13.60
CA ASN A 109 -2.20 -11.53 13.04
C ASN A 109 -1.53 -11.15 11.72
N VAL A 110 -0.22 -11.40 11.58
CA VAL A 110 0.51 -11.21 10.32
C VAL A 110 -0.07 -12.11 9.23
N MET A 111 -0.23 -13.41 9.50
CA MET A 111 -0.80 -14.36 8.53
C MET A 111 -2.25 -14.04 8.17
N ALA A 112 -3.06 -13.59 9.14
CA ALA A 112 -4.43 -13.16 8.90
C ALA A 112 -4.50 -11.93 7.98
N ALA A 113 -3.63 -10.94 8.20
CA ALA A 113 -3.53 -9.77 7.32
C ALA A 113 -3.09 -10.17 5.90
N GLU A 114 -2.13 -11.08 5.75
CA GLU A 114 -1.72 -11.60 4.44
C GLU A 114 -2.86 -12.31 3.72
N ALA A 115 -3.63 -13.14 4.43
CA ALA A 115 -4.77 -13.85 3.86
C ALA A 115 -5.85 -12.87 3.37
N ALA A 116 -6.16 -11.85 4.17
CA ALA A 116 -7.11 -10.80 3.80
C ALA A 116 -6.67 -10.04 2.54
N LEU A 117 -5.40 -9.66 2.46
CA LEU A 117 -4.84 -8.99 1.29
C LEU A 117 -4.85 -9.87 0.04
N ARG A 118 -4.43 -11.14 0.17
CA ARG A 118 -4.48 -12.10 -0.95
C ARG A 118 -5.89 -12.23 -1.49
N SER A 119 -6.88 -12.30 -0.59
CA SER A 119 -8.30 -12.33 -0.98
C SER A 119 -8.69 -11.04 -1.72
N ALA A 120 -8.35 -9.87 -1.17
CA ALA A 120 -8.66 -8.57 -1.77
C ALA A 120 -7.99 -8.36 -3.13
N VAL A 121 -6.78 -8.87 -3.35
CA VAL A 121 -6.08 -8.78 -4.63
C VAL A 121 -6.61 -9.79 -5.65
N ASN A 122 -6.97 -10.99 -5.22
CA ASN A 122 -7.50 -12.04 -6.10
C ASN A 122 -8.86 -11.69 -6.73
N ILE A 123 -9.65 -10.83 -6.07
CA ILE A 123 -10.93 -10.36 -6.62
C ILE A 123 -10.78 -9.20 -7.62
N LEU A 124 -9.58 -8.63 -7.77
CA LEU A 124 -9.36 -7.53 -8.69
C LEU A 124 -9.51 -8.00 -10.14
N PRO A 125 -10.15 -7.21 -11.01
CA PRO A 125 -10.43 -7.60 -12.39
C PRO A 125 -9.15 -7.92 -13.19
N ASN A 126 -8.04 -7.24 -12.86
CA ASN A 126 -6.77 -7.39 -13.55
C ASN A 126 -5.88 -8.51 -13.01
N ARG A 127 -6.28 -9.15 -11.91
CA ARG A 127 -5.51 -10.20 -11.20
C ARG A 127 -4.01 -9.90 -11.16
N PRO A 128 -3.60 -8.77 -10.58
CA PRO A 128 -2.20 -8.38 -10.56
C PRO A 128 -1.36 -9.42 -9.80
N ASN A 129 -0.11 -9.57 -10.20
CA ASN A 129 0.85 -10.40 -9.49
C ASN A 129 1.10 -9.80 -8.11
N LEU A 130 1.01 -10.63 -7.07
CA LEU A 130 1.10 -10.21 -5.68
C LEU A 130 2.40 -10.71 -5.04
N GLY A 131 3.30 -9.77 -4.77
CA GLY A 131 4.45 -9.97 -3.89
C GLY A 131 4.09 -9.59 -2.47
N ILE A 132 4.31 -10.49 -1.50
CA ILE A 132 4.22 -10.18 -0.08
C ILE A 132 5.58 -10.45 0.55
N LYS A 133 6.14 -9.44 1.21
CA LYS A 133 7.35 -9.55 2.02
C LYS A 133 7.01 -9.19 3.46
N ARG A 134 7.53 -9.96 4.41
CA ARG A 134 7.44 -9.62 5.83
C ARG A 134 8.69 -8.86 6.23
N TYR A 135 8.55 -7.90 7.12
CA TYR A 135 9.72 -7.17 7.62
C TYR A 135 10.77 -8.12 8.24
N TRP A 136 10.32 -9.21 8.87
CA TRP A 136 11.19 -10.26 9.40
C TRP A 136 12.01 -10.99 8.33
N ASP A 137 11.43 -11.26 7.16
CA ASP A 137 12.10 -11.95 6.04
C ASP A 137 13.27 -11.09 5.49
N LEU A 138 13.20 -9.77 5.67
CA LEU A 138 14.26 -8.83 5.29
C LEU A 138 15.37 -8.69 6.35
N MET A 139 15.11 -9.12 7.59
CA MET A 139 16.08 -9.05 8.70
C MET A 139 16.82 -10.37 8.96
N GLU A 140 16.52 -11.45 8.20
CA GLU A 140 17.22 -12.73 8.31
C GLU A 140 18.76 -12.68 8.21
N PRO A 141 19.42 -11.71 7.53
CA PRO A 141 20.89 -11.65 7.56
C PRO A 141 21.51 -11.30 8.93
N TYR A 142 20.73 -10.82 9.91
CA TYR A 142 21.27 -10.24 11.16
C TYR A 142 20.93 -10.99 12.45
N GLY A 143 20.55 -12.26 12.37
CA GLY A 143 20.38 -13.11 13.55
C GLY A 143 18.98 -13.00 14.15
N GLY A 144 18.09 -13.85 13.65
CA GLY A 144 16.79 -14.09 14.25
C GLY A 144 16.92 -14.96 15.50
N SER A 145 16.27 -14.54 16.58
CA SER A 145 15.47 -15.38 17.46
C SER A 145 15.09 -14.57 18.69
N ASN A 146 13.82 -14.14 18.81
CA ASN A 146 12.98 -14.39 19.99
C ASN A 146 11.62 -13.68 19.87
N TRP A 147 10.69 -14.18 19.06
CA TRP A 147 9.32 -13.63 19.06
C TRP A 147 8.31 -14.76 19.19
N ARG A 148 8.22 -15.31 20.42
CA ARG A 148 7.11 -16.15 20.88
C ARG A 148 6.14 -15.29 21.69
N GLY A 149 4.86 -15.47 21.41
CA GLY A 149 3.72 -14.83 22.08
C GLY A 149 2.52 -14.88 21.17
#